data_AF-A0A853B467-F1
#
_entry.id   AF-A0A853B467-F1
#
_cell.length_a   1.000
_cell.length_b   1.000
_cell.length_c   1.000
_cell.angle_alpha   90.00
_cell.angle_beta   90.00
_cell.angle_gamma   90.00
#
_symmetry.space_group_name_H-M   'P 1'
#
loop_
_entity.id
_entity.type
_entity.pdbx_description
1 polymer ?
#
loop_
_entity_poly.entity_id
_entity_poly.type
_entity_poly.pdbx_seq_one_letter_code
_entity_poly.pdbx_strand_id
1 'polypeptide(L)'
;MSMARSSRYRRRVRRDRHGRGLRGPLYPATLPAAASRAEKFDQLVLDALEPIEARWRDQLTKLDVAVDDVPEIRHGSAPADDGVLHDGMVPLSRLAPAGVDRVGMPTRARIVLYRRPLEARAKDPGELAELVHDVLVEQVAGYLGVEPDIIEGGE
;
A
#
# COMPACT_ATOMS: atom_id res chain seq x y z
N MET A 1 -15.37 26.09 36.61
CA MET A 1 -14.43 26.79 35.70
C MET A 1 -14.52 26.14 34.34
N SER A 2 -14.86 26.92 33.30
CA SER A 2 -15.14 26.50 31.93
C SER A 2 -14.16 27.18 30.98
N MET A 3 -13.63 26.45 29.98
CA MET A 3 -13.12 26.89 28.65
C MET A 3 -12.21 25.78 28.09
N ALA A 4 -12.13 25.47 26.79
CA ALA A 4 -12.77 26.00 25.59
C ALA A 4 -12.81 24.88 24.53
N ARG A 5 -13.95 24.72 23.86
CA ARG A 5 -14.06 23.85 22.67
C ARG A 5 -13.36 24.54 21.50
N SER A 6 -12.35 23.89 20.93
CA SER A 6 -11.74 24.33 19.68
C SER A 6 -12.76 24.23 18.54
N SER A 7 -13.20 25.38 18.07
CA SER A 7 -14.03 25.53 16.89
C SER A 7 -13.24 25.06 15.66
N ARG A 8 -13.52 23.85 15.18
CA ARG A 8 -13.13 23.41 13.84
C ARG A 8 -13.75 24.37 12.84
N TYR A 9 -12.97 25.32 12.34
CA TYR A 9 -13.29 26.08 11.14
C TYR A 9 -13.40 25.08 9.98
N ARG A 10 -14.60 24.54 9.77
CA ARG A 10 -14.95 23.95 8.47
C ARG A 10 -14.78 25.10 7.48
N ARG A 11 -13.67 25.09 6.75
CA ARG A 11 -13.44 25.95 5.59
C ARG A 11 -14.61 25.69 4.66
N ARG A 12 -15.63 26.55 4.73
CA ARG A 12 -16.77 26.51 3.80
C ARG A 12 -16.15 26.70 2.43
N VAL A 13 -16.08 25.63 1.65
CA VAL A 13 -15.83 25.72 0.22
C VAL A 13 -16.96 26.60 -0.30
N ARG A 14 -16.68 27.90 -0.51
CA ARG A 14 -17.64 28.80 -1.12
C ARG A 14 -17.93 28.19 -2.49
N ARG A 15 -19.16 27.69 -2.68
CA ARG A 15 -19.64 27.31 -4.01
C ARG A 15 -19.41 28.52 -4.90
N ASP A 16 -18.51 28.36 -5.85
CA ASP A 16 -18.21 29.36 -6.85
C ASP A 16 -19.40 29.48 -7.81
N ARG A 17 -20.44 30.19 -7.36
CA ARG A 17 -21.67 30.42 -8.12
C ARG A 17 -21.45 31.27 -9.36
N HIS A 18 -20.33 32.00 -9.42
CA HIS A 18 -20.02 32.96 -10.47
C HIS A 18 -18.96 32.44 -11.46
N GLY A 19 -18.48 31.21 -11.29
CA GLY A 19 -17.50 30.61 -12.20
C GLY A 19 -16.19 31.38 -12.26
N ARG A 20 -15.69 31.89 -11.13
CA ARG A 20 -14.41 32.62 -11.02
C ARG A 20 -13.40 31.94 -10.09
N GLY A 21 -13.62 30.68 -9.76
CA GLY A 21 -12.70 29.85 -8.99
C GLY A 21 -11.45 29.49 -9.80
N LEU A 22 -10.45 28.97 -9.10
CA LEU A 22 -9.23 28.43 -9.70
C LEU A 22 -9.53 27.56 -10.92
N ARG A 23 -9.06 27.99 -12.09
CA ARG A 23 -9.23 27.28 -13.35
C ARG A 23 -7.91 26.65 -13.74
N GLY A 24 -7.77 25.37 -13.42
CA GLY A 24 -6.61 24.56 -13.76
C GLY A 24 -5.81 24.08 -12.54
N PRO A 25 -4.87 23.15 -12.76
CA PRO A 25 -4.00 22.62 -11.71
C PRO A 25 -3.20 23.74 -11.05
N LEU A 26 -3.13 23.74 -9.71
CA LEU A 26 -2.29 24.69 -8.95
C LEU A 26 -0.80 24.48 -9.21
N TYR A 27 -0.43 23.26 -9.58
CA TYR A 27 0.93 22.85 -9.89
C TYR A 27 0.95 22.20 -11.27
N PRO A 28 1.97 22.47 -12.09
CA PRO A 28 2.25 21.66 -13.28
C PRO A 28 2.40 20.18 -12.91
N ALA A 29 1.89 19.28 -13.76
CA ALA A 29 1.96 17.83 -13.54
C ALA A 29 3.39 17.28 -13.47
N THR A 30 4.38 18.05 -13.93
CA THR A 30 5.80 17.72 -13.88
C THR A 30 6.44 17.94 -12.50
N LEU A 31 5.74 18.60 -11.57
CA LEU A 31 6.27 18.85 -10.23
C LEU A 31 5.86 17.76 -9.24
N PRO A 32 6.73 17.32 -8.33
CA PRO A 32 6.40 16.34 -7.29
C PRO A 32 5.19 16.74 -6.43
N ALA A 33 4.95 18.05 -6.27
CA ALA A 33 3.80 18.57 -5.54
C ALA A 33 2.44 18.22 -6.17
N ALA A 34 2.42 17.91 -7.48
CA ALA A 34 1.21 17.51 -8.20
C ALA A 34 0.85 16.03 -8.00
N ALA A 35 1.76 15.21 -7.45
CA ALA A 35 1.53 13.78 -7.26
C ALA A 35 0.34 13.52 -6.33
N SER A 36 -0.54 12.64 -6.79
CA SER A 36 -1.67 12.12 -6.03
C SER A 36 -1.20 11.30 -4.83
N ARG A 37 -2.11 11.03 -3.90
CA ARG A 37 -1.80 10.15 -2.76
C ARG A 37 -1.50 8.72 -3.19
N ALA A 38 -2.04 8.27 -4.32
CA ALA A 38 -1.78 6.92 -4.83
C ALA A 38 -0.35 6.84 -5.33
N GLU A 39 0.04 7.76 -6.21
CA GLU A 39 1.40 7.80 -6.76
C GLU A 39 2.47 7.96 -5.67
N LYS A 40 2.20 8.70 -4.60
CA LYS A 40 3.12 8.80 -3.46
C LYS A 40 3.27 7.48 -2.71
N PHE A 41 2.19 6.73 -2.57
CA PHE A 41 2.24 5.41 -1.95
C PHE A 41 2.96 4.42 -2.86
N ASP A 42 2.69 4.45 -4.16
CA ASP A 42 3.38 3.62 -5.15
C ASP A 42 4.89 3.88 -5.12
N GLN A 43 5.30 5.15 -5.05
CA GLN A 43 6.71 5.50 -4.89
C GLN A 43 7.31 4.94 -3.59
N LEU A 44 6.60 5.06 -2.47
CA LEU A 44 7.05 4.51 -1.18
C LEU A 44 7.23 2.99 -1.24
N VAL A 45 6.33 2.27 -1.92
CA VAL A 45 6.46 0.82 -2.15
C VAL A 45 7.69 0.50 -2.99
N LEU A 46 7.95 1.27 -4.06
CA LEU A 46 9.15 1.11 -4.88
C LEU A 46 10.42 1.34 -4.07
N ASP A 47 10.47 2.43 -3.30
CA ASP A 47 11.61 2.77 -2.45
C ASP A 47 11.90 1.66 -1.41
N ALA A 48 10.84 1.06 -0.85
CA ALA A 48 10.96 -0.05 0.11
C ALA A 48 11.36 -1.38 -0.56
N LEU A 49 10.98 -1.60 -1.82
CA LEU A 49 11.27 -2.83 -2.56
C LEU A 49 12.67 -2.84 -3.17
N GLU A 50 13.20 -1.68 -3.58
CA GLU A 50 14.51 -1.53 -4.22
C GLU A 50 15.66 -2.27 -3.48
N PRO A 51 15.86 -2.11 -2.16
CA PRO A 51 16.92 -2.83 -1.44
C PRO A 51 16.71 -4.35 -1.42
N ILE A 52 15.46 -4.81 -1.34
CA ILE A 52 15.12 -6.24 -1.34
C ILE A 52 15.41 -6.83 -2.72
N GLU A 53 14.99 -6.16 -3.79
CA GLU A 53 15.22 -6.58 -5.17
C GLU A 53 16.71 -6.59 -5.52
N ALA A 54 17.49 -5.63 -5.02
CA ALA A 54 18.93 -5.59 -5.23
C ALA A 54 19.64 -6.85 -4.68
N ARG A 55 19.14 -7.43 -3.58
CA ARG A 55 19.70 -8.62 -2.93
C ARG A 55 19.17 -9.94 -3.51
N TRP A 56 17.89 -9.99 -3.90
CA TRP A 56 17.17 -11.22 -4.27
C TRP A 56 16.68 -11.25 -5.72
N ARG A 57 17.29 -10.45 -6.60
CA ARG A 57 16.90 -10.25 -8.01
C ARG A 57 16.57 -11.55 -8.74
N ASP A 58 17.44 -12.56 -8.64
CA ASP A 58 17.30 -13.81 -9.39
C ASP A 58 16.06 -14.61 -8.96
N GLN A 59 15.71 -14.54 -7.68
CA GLN A 59 14.56 -15.26 -7.12
C GLN A 59 13.23 -14.50 -7.34
N LEU A 60 13.27 -13.17 -7.39
CA LEU A 60 12.08 -12.31 -7.52
C LEU A 60 11.66 -12.03 -8.97
N THR A 61 12.39 -12.51 -9.97
CA THR A 61 12.11 -12.25 -11.40
C THR A 61 10.69 -12.65 -11.85
N LYS A 62 10.04 -13.59 -11.15
CA LYS A 62 8.67 -14.07 -11.45
C LYS A 62 7.60 -13.55 -10.49
N LEU A 63 7.95 -12.59 -9.64
CA LEU A 63 7.07 -11.99 -8.65
C LEU A 63 6.65 -10.59 -9.10
N ASP A 64 5.34 -10.36 -9.20
CA ASP A 64 4.79 -9.04 -9.44
C ASP A 64 4.39 -8.40 -8.09
N VAL A 65 4.67 -7.11 -7.90
CA VAL A 65 4.11 -6.34 -6.77
C VAL A 65 3.03 -5.40 -7.31
N ALA A 66 1.86 -5.44 -6.69
CA ALA A 66 0.71 -4.63 -7.05
C ALA A 66 0.15 -3.91 -5.82
N VAL A 67 -0.46 -2.75 -6.05
CA VAL A 67 -1.15 -1.97 -5.02
C VAL A 67 -2.64 -1.96 -5.35
N ASP A 68 -3.45 -2.24 -4.35
CA ASP A 68 -4.91 -2.10 -4.39
C ASP A 68 -5.36 -1.21 -3.22
N ASP A 69 -6.51 -0.55 -3.35
CA ASP A 69 -6.97 0.40 -2.35
C ASP A 69 -7.52 -0.29 -1.11
N VAL A 70 -8.46 -1.21 -1.30
CA VAL A 70 -9.17 -1.90 -0.21
C VAL A 70 -9.48 -3.32 -0.68
N PRO A 71 -9.26 -4.36 0.16
CA PRO A 71 -9.64 -5.72 -0.18
C PRO A 71 -11.16 -5.85 -0.37
N GLU A 72 -11.59 -6.67 -1.33
CA GLU A 72 -12.97 -7.12 -1.42
C GLU A 72 -13.27 -8.08 -0.24
N ILE A 73 -13.85 -7.56 0.84
CA ILE A 73 -14.28 -8.38 1.97
C ILE A 73 -15.60 -9.06 1.59
N ARG A 74 -15.55 -10.37 1.31
CA ARG A 74 -16.76 -11.18 1.18
C ARG A 74 -17.26 -11.55 2.57
N HIS A 75 -18.48 -11.12 2.92
CA HIS A 75 -19.10 -11.49 4.18
C HIS A 75 -19.14 -13.02 4.32
N GLY A 76 -18.31 -13.58 5.22
CA GLY A 76 -18.29 -15.01 5.56
C GLY A 76 -17.07 -15.81 5.09
N SER A 77 -16.11 -15.25 4.35
CA SER A 77 -14.83 -15.94 4.11
C SER A 77 -13.93 -15.83 5.34
N ALA A 78 -13.52 -16.99 5.88
CA ALA A 78 -12.63 -17.08 7.02
C ALA A 78 -11.29 -16.33 6.77
N PRO A 79 -10.56 -15.92 7.82
CA PRO A 79 -9.25 -15.25 7.72
C PRO A 79 -8.12 -16.15 7.14
N ALA A 80 -8.43 -17.37 6.72
CA ALA A 80 -7.48 -18.43 6.45
C ALA A 80 -7.25 -18.64 4.93
N ASP A 81 -7.16 -17.56 4.17
CA ASP A 81 -6.53 -17.64 2.85
C ASP A 81 -5.01 -17.64 3.09
N ASP A 82 -4.37 -18.77 2.78
CA ASP A 82 -2.91 -18.92 2.85
C ASP A 82 -2.23 -17.77 2.08
N GLY A 83 -1.34 -17.04 2.76
CA GLY A 83 -0.58 -15.92 2.18
C GLY A 83 -1.19 -14.52 2.38
N VAL A 84 -2.33 -14.38 3.07
CA VAL A 84 -2.86 -13.05 3.45
C VAL A 84 -2.28 -12.62 4.79
N LEU A 85 -1.56 -11.49 4.80
CA LEU A 85 -1.11 -10.88 6.04
C LEU A 85 -2.22 -10.00 6.61
N HIS A 86 -2.56 -10.25 7.87
CA HIS A 86 -3.62 -9.55 8.57
C HIS A 86 -3.07 -8.75 9.74
N ASP A 87 -3.65 -7.58 9.98
CA ASP A 87 -3.63 -7.00 11.31
C ASP A 87 -5.07 -7.00 11.86
N GLY A 88 -5.27 -7.82 12.90
CA GLY A 88 -6.57 -8.19 13.42
C GLY A 88 -7.43 -8.84 12.33
N MET A 89 -8.55 -8.21 11.98
CA MET A 89 -9.47 -8.69 10.93
C MET A 89 -9.24 -8.02 9.56
N VAL A 90 -8.25 -7.13 9.44
CA VAL A 90 -8.06 -6.34 8.23
C VAL A 90 -6.86 -6.88 7.45
N PRO A 91 -7.03 -7.27 6.18
CA PRO A 91 -5.91 -7.63 5.31
C PRO A 91 -5.02 -6.42 5.05
N LEU A 92 -3.71 -6.58 5.24
CA LEU A 92 -2.68 -5.62 4.85
C LEU A 92 -2.09 -5.94 3.49
N SER A 93 -1.89 -7.22 3.23
CA SER A 93 -1.38 -7.70 1.95
C SER A 93 -1.86 -9.12 1.65
N ARG A 94 -1.69 -9.54 0.40
CA ARG A 94 -2.02 -10.88 -0.08
C ARG A 94 -0.94 -11.37 -1.04
N LEU A 95 -0.38 -12.55 -0.78
CA LEU A 95 0.41 -13.32 -1.72
C LEU A 95 -0.51 -14.23 -2.54
N ALA A 96 -0.67 -13.92 -3.82
CA ALA A 96 -1.29 -14.81 -4.79
C ALA A 96 -0.21 -15.70 -5.42
N PRO A 97 -0.27 -17.03 -5.26
CA PRO A 97 0.73 -17.92 -5.85
C PRO A 97 0.63 -17.93 -7.38
N ALA A 98 1.73 -18.31 -8.04
CA ALA A 98 1.72 -18.58 -9.47
C ALA A 98 0.74 -19.72 -9.78
N GLY A 99 -0.04 -19.57 -10.85
CA GLY A 99 -1.13 -20.50 -11.14
C GLY A 99 -1.67 -20.33 -12.55
N VAL A 100 -2.95 -20.62 -12.70
CA VAL A 100 -3.68 -20.48 -13.96
C VAL A 100 -4.91 -19.64 -13.67
N ASP A 101 -5.13 -18.59 -14.46
CA ASP A 101 -6.32 -17.76 -14.32
C ASP A 101 -7.59 -18.51 -14.78
N ARG A 102 -8.75 -17.86 -14.62
CA ARG A 102 -10.05 -18.42 -15.02
C ARG A 102 -10.18 -18.70 -16.52
N VAL A 103 -9.29 -18.14 -17.34
CA VAL A 103 -9.29 -18.24 -18.81
C VAL A 103 -8.25 -19.26 -19.29
N GLY A 104 -7.50 -19.89 -18.37
CA GLY A 104 -6.50 -20.90 -18.68
C GLY A 104 -5.10 -20.34 -18.95
N MET A 105 -4.86 -19.04 -18.69
CA MET A 105 -3.56 -18.42 -18.91
C MET A 105 -2.67 -18.54 -17.67
N PRO A 106 -1.37 -18.82 -17.82
CA PRO A 106 -0.44 -18.90 -16.70
C PRO A 106 -0.28 -17.52 -16.03
N THR A 107 -0.40 -17.47 -14.72
CA THR A 107 -0.21 -16.26 -13.91
C THR A 107 1.10 -16.34 -13.13
N ARG A 108 1.77 -15.19 -13.02
CA ARG A 108 2.90 -15.01 -12.11
C ARG A 108 2.43 -14.94 -10.67
N ALA A 109 3.35 -15.21 -9.74
CA ALA A 109 3.09 -14.92 -8.34
C ALA A 109 2.95 -13.40 -8.16
N ARG A 110 2.05 -12.96 -7.29
CA ARG A 110 1.78 -11.54 -7.07
C ARG A 110 1.59 -11.22 -5.60
N ILE A 111 2.33 -10.24 -5.10
CA ILE A 111 2.06 -9.60 -3.81
C ILE A 111 1.13 -8.41 -4.07
N VAL A 112 0.00 -8.37 -3.38
CA VAL A 112 -0.93 -7.24 -3.41
C VAL A 112 -0.87 -6.52 -2.07
N LEU A 113 -0.51 -5.24 -2.06
CA LEU A 113 -0.55 -4.38 -0.88
C LEU A 113 -1.83 -3.57 -0.84
N TYR A 114 -2.49 -3.52 0.31
CA TYR A 114 -3.72 -2.74 0.49
C TYR A 114 -3.41 -1.36 1.08
N ARG A 115 -3.45 -0.34 0.22
CA ARG A 115 -3.07 1.03 0.56
C ARG A 115 -3.87 1.61 1.72
N ARG A 116 -5.21 1.55 1.68
CA ARG A 116 -6.06 2.19 2.71
C ARG A 116 -5.88 1.55 4.09
N PRO A 117 -5.83 0.21 4.22
CA PRO A 117 -5.47 -0.45 5.47
C PRO A 117 -4.11 -0.02 6.04
N LEU A 118 -3.09 0.16 5.19
CA LEU A 118 -1.74 0.55 5.60
C LEU A 118 -1.71 2.03 6.03
N GLU A 119 -2.26 2.93 5.21
CA GLU A 119 -2.39 4.36 5.54
C GLU A 119 -3.20 4.61 6.82
N ALA A 120 -4.20 3.76 7.11
CA ALA A 120 -5.04 3.92 8.29
C ALA A 120 -4.34 3.54 9.61
N ARG A 121 -3.22 2.80 9.53
CA ARG A 121 -2.48 2.29 10.69
C ARG A 121 -1.30 3.18 11.06
N ALA A 122 -0.62 3.71 10.05
CA ALA A 122 0.48 4.61 10.25
C ALA A 122 -0.02 5.98 10.74
N LYS A 123 0.60 6.52 11.80
CA LYS A 123 0.27 7.86 12.31
C LYS A 123 0.93 8.97 11.49
N ASP A 124 2.06 8.65 10.87
CA ASP A 124 2.85 9.55 10.06
C ASP A 124 3.53 8.83 8.88
N PRO A 125 4.14 9.56 7.93
CA PRO A 125 4.77 8.95 6.76
C PRO A 125 5.97 8.05 7.06
N GLY A 126 6.66 8.25 8.19
CA GLY A 126 7.80 7.41 8.60
C GLY A 126 7.30 6.04 9.07
N GLU A 127 6.32 6.05 9.98
CA GLU A 127 5.64 4.81 10.42
C GLU A 127 5.02 4.06 9.23
N LEU A 128 4.55 4.76 8.18
CA LEU A 128 4.03 4.13 6.97
C LEU A 128 5.12 3.43 6.16
N ALA A 129 6.29 4.06 6.03
CA ALA A 129 7.42 3.49 5.30
C ALA A 129 7.94 2.22 5.98
N GLU A 130 8.10 2.27 7.31
CA GLU A 130 8.46 1.10 8.14
C GLU A 130 7.42 -0.01 7.99
N LEU A 131 6.13 0.30 8.17
CA LEU A 131 5.06 -0.70 8.05
C LEU A 131 5.01 -1.35 6.66
N VAL A 132 5.21 -0.57 5.59
CA VAL A 132 5.23 -1.11 4.21
C VAL A 132 6.45 -2.00 3.99
N HIS A 133 7.61 -1.62 4.53
CA HIS A 133 8.81 -2.43 4.48
C HIS A 133 8.59 -3.77 5.18
N ASP A 134 8.12 -3.77 6.42
CA ASP A 134 7.85 -4.99 7.21
C ASP A 134 6.89 -5.93 6.46
N VAL A 135 5.81 -5.37 5.91
CA VAL A 135 4.83 -6.14 5.14
C VAL A 135 5.43 -6.73 3.87
N LEU A 136 6.31 -6.00 3.18
CA LEU A 136 7.00 -6.51 1.99
C LEU A 136 7.98 -7.64 2.35
N VAL A 137 8.77 -7.46 3.41
CA VAL A 137 9.72 -8.45 3.93
C VAL A 137 9.00 -9.75 4.25
N GLU A 138 7.91 -9.68 5.02
CA GLU A 138 7.08 -10.83 5.38
C GLU A 138 6.54 -11.57 4.14
N GLN A 139 6.04 -10.82 3.15
CA GLN A 139 5.44 -11.40 1.94
C GLN A 139 6.49 -12.01 1.00
N VAL A 140 7.64 -11.36 0.87
CA VAL A 140 8.77 -11.89 0.09
C VAL A 140 9.34 -13.14 0.76
N ALA A 141 9.49 -13.13 2.08
CA ALA A 141 9.91 -14.29 2.85
C ALA A 141 8.93 -15.46 2.66
N GLY A 142 7.62 -15.19 2.76
CA GLY A 142 6.56 -16.17 2.49
C GLY A 142 6.61 -16.73 1.07
N TYR A 143 6.93 -15.90 0.06
CA TYR A 143 7.09 -16.36 -1.32
C TYR A 143 8.33 -17.24 -1.51
N LEU A 144 9.44 -16.91 -0.85
CA LEU A 144 10.70 -17.65 -0.93
C LEU A 144 10.75 -18.87 -0.01
N GLY A 145 9.81 -18.98 0.94
CA GLY A 145 9.78 -20.05 1.94
C GLY A 145 10.91 -19.96 2.95
N VAL A 146 11.37 -18.74 3.26
CA VAL A 146 12.43 -18.46 4.24
C VAL A 146 11.88 -17.61 5.39
N GLU A 147 12.66 -17.46 6.45
CA GLU A 147 12.30 -16.57 7.56
C GLU A 147 12.48 -15.08 7.17
N PRO A 148 11.60 -14.17 7.64
CA PRO A 148 11.67 -12.73 7.38
C PRO A 148 13.04 -12.10 7.67
N ASP A 149 13.68 -12.49 8.78
CA ASP A 149 15.01 -12.00 9.21
C ASP A 149 16.11 -12.21 8.15
N ILE A 150 15.96 -13.24 7.31
CA ILE A 150 16.88 -13.52 6.20
C ILE A 150 16.74 -12.49 5.08
N ILE A 151 15.53 -11.96 4.88
CA ILE A 151 15.21 -10.97 3.85
C ILE A 151 15.62 -9.57 4.33
N GLU A 152 15.29 -9.22 5.59
CA GLU A 152 15.73 -7.98 6.23
C GLU A 152 17.27 -7.89 6.25
N GLY A 153 17.91 -9.05 6.41
CA GLY A 153 19.35 -9.17 6.43
C GLY A 153 19.85 -8.71 7.78
N GLY A 154 19.77 -9.62 8.75
CA GLY A 154 20.36 -9.43 10.08
C GLY A 154 21.76 -8.81 10.01
N GLU A 155 22.00 -7.91 10.97
CA GLU A 155 23.25 -7.16 11.19
C GLU A 155 24.54 -7.97 10.98
#